data_AF-A0A9D7YBZ8-F1
#
_entry.id   AF-A0A9D7YBZ8-F1
#
_cell.length_a   1.000
_cell.length_b   1.000
_cell.length_c   1.000
_cell.angle_alpha   90.00
_cell.angle_beta   90.00
_cell.angle_gamma   90.00
#
_symmetry.space_group_name_H-M   'P 1'
#
loop_
_entity.id
_entity.type
_entity.pdbx_description
1 polymer ?
#
loop_
_entity_poly.entity_id
_entity_poly.type
_entity_poly.pdbx_seq_one_letter_code
_entity_poly.pdbx_strand_id
1 'polypeptide(L)'
;MKLLKPIMGISAAALILVACGEKVDEAAEAMSNMKSIAESADDAQKTQDVLAKRQAERRAKGDTLALAPDEIKKFLPGDIDGYKAEEPETQSMDMQGMSWSVASKEYRKDDGSSIKVTITDYNATTDMWAGATMMFAIKWSVDNATESSKTIQTDDPYVNGHERFGKQDKNATITYGLGGRFLLQIEGSNQSNTEFLKSIASRMDLKKMAGM
;
A
#
# COMPACT_ATOMS: atom_id res chain seq x y z
N MET A 1 41.82 -39.59 -46.47
CA MET A 1 42.79 -38.57 -45.98
C MET A 1 42.29 -38.05 -44.65
N LYS A 2 43.20 -37.92 -43.69
CA LYS A 2 42.97 -37.76 -42.25
C LYS A 2 42.58 -36.32 -41.83
N LEU A 3 42.02 -36.26 -40.61
CA LEU A 3 42.03 -35.16 -39.62
C LEU A 3 41.15 -33.92 -39.93
N LEU A 4 40.46 -33.26 -38.99
CA LEU A 4 40.59 -33.11 -37.54
C LEU A 4 39.19 -32.84 -36.91
N LYS A 5 38.93 -33.38 -35.70
CA LYS A 5 37.92 -32.87 -34.76
C LYS A 5 38.42 -31.57 -34.10
N PRO A 6 37.51 -30.69 -33.65
CA PRO A 6 37.62 -30.14 -32.30
C PRO A 6 36.29 -30.20 -31.54
N ILE A 7 36.27 -30.84 -30.37
CA ILE A 7 36.43 -30.25 -29.02
C ILE A 7 35.07 -29.93 -28.38
N MET A 8 34.75 -30.83 -27.47
CA MET A 8 33.81 -30.75 -26.37
C MET A 8 33.96 -29.45 -25.58
N GLY A 9 32.84 -28.78 -25.30
CA GLY A 9 32.75 -27.62 -24.42
C GLY A 9 31.45 -27.65 -23.63
N ILE A 10 31.28 -28.67 -22.79
CA ILE A 10 30.33 -28.63 -21.67
C ILE A 10 30.92 -27.64 -20.65
N SER A 11 30.28 -26.50 -20.45
CA SER A 11 30.33 -25.75 -19.20
C SER A 11 28.89 -25.58 -18.76
N ALA A 12 28.32 -26.60 -18.12
CA ALA A 12 28.37 -26.77 -16.66
C ALA A 12 27.86 -25.50 -15.97
N ALA A 13 26.53 -25.45 -15.83
CA ALA A 13 25.86 -24.75 -14.76
C ALA A 13 26.49 -25.20 -13.43
N ALA A 14 27.49 -24.45 -12.97
CA ALA A 14 28.03 -24.52 -11.62
C ALA A 14 27.63 -23.22 -10.93
N LEU A 15 26.34 -23.08 -10.62
CA LEU A 15 25.88 -22.10 -9.66
C LEU A 15 26.23 -22.65 -8.28
N ILE A 16 27.25 -22.01 -7.73
CA ILE A 16 27.98 -22.29 -6.50
C ILE A 16 27.02 -22.51 -5.34
N LEU A 17 27.12 -23.69 -4.73
CA LEU A 17 26.56 -24.01 -3.43
C LEU A 17 27.55 -23.58 -2.34
N VAL A 18 27.01 -22.84 -1.36
CA VAL A 18 27.43 -22.73 0.05
C VAL A 18 28.51 -21.69 0.40
N ALA A 19 28.04 -20.52 0.82
CA ALA A 19 28.49 -19.84 2.05
C ALA A 19 27.36 -18.89 2.54
N CYS A 20 27.07 -18.93 3.86
CA CYS A 20 26.07 -18.18 4.64
C CYS A 20 24.65 -18.80 4.69
N GLY A 21 24.28 -19.31 5.86
CA GLY A 21 22.89 -19.73 6.18
C GLY A 21 21.87 -18.59 6.02
N GLU A 22 22.28 -17.33 6.21
CA GLU A 22 21.46 -16.13 5.92
C GLU A 22 20.99 -16.06 4.45
N LYS A 23 21.79 -16.53 3.49
CA LYS A 23 21.46 -16.44 2.07
C LYS A 23 20.49 -17.52 1.58
N VAL A 24 20.31 -18.59 2.35
CA VAL A 24 19.38 -19.66 2.01
C VAL A 24 17.96 -19.24 2.36
N ASP A 25 17.77 -18.60 3.52
CA ASP A 25 16.47 -18.05 3.92
C ASP A 25 16.05 -16.89 3.02
N GLU A 26 16.97 -15.96 2.72
CA GLU A 26 16.73 -14.87 1.75
C GLU A 26 16.38 -15.40 0.35
N ALA A 27 17.06 -16.45 -0.13
CA ALA A 27 16.77 -17.06 -1.43
C ALA A 27 15.44 -17.81 -1.44
N ALA A 28 15.07 -18.47 -0.34
CA ALA A 28 13.79 -19.15 -0.19
C ALA A 28 12.62 -18.14 -0.13
N GLU A 29 12.78 -17.03 0.59
CA GLU A 29 11.82 -15.93 0.63
C GLU A 29 11.69 -15.24 -0.74
N ALA A 30 12.80 -14.96 -1.41
CA ALA A 30 12.79 -14.39 -2.76
C ALA A 30 12.08 -15.30 -3.77
N MET A 31 12.29 -16.62 -3.69
CA MET A 31 11.62 -17.60 -4.54
C MET A 31 10.12 -17.74 -4.22
N SER A 32 9.76 -17.75 -2.93
CA SER A 32 8.36 -17.78 -2.47
C SER A 32 7.60 -16.52 -2.91
N ASN A 33 8.20 -15.35 -2.75
CA ASN A 33 7.66 -14.08 -3.21
C ASN A 33 7.52 -14.04 -4.72
N MET A 34 8.51 -14.52 -5.49
CA MET A 34 8.41 -14.60 -6.95
C MET A 34 7.23 -15.47 -7.40
N LYS A 35 7.00 -16.61 -6.74
CA LYS A 35 5.86 -17.49 -7.01
C LYS A 35 4.53 -16.83 -6.67
N SER A 36 4.42 -16.20 -5.50
CA SER A 36 3.23 -15.46 -5.07
C SER A 36 2.92 -14.28 -6.00
N ILE A 37 3.94 -13.58 -6.48
CA ILE A 37 3.82 -12.50 -7.47
C ILE A 37 3.27 -13.06 -8.79
N ALA A 38 3.84 -14.14 -9.31
CA ALA A 38 3.39 -14.75 -10.57
C ALA A 38 1.95 -15.26 -10.49
N GLU A 39 1.56 -15.90 -9.37
CA GLU A 39 0.19 -16.38 -9.15
C GLU A 39 -0.80 -15.23 -8.92
N SER A 40 -0.36 -14.11 -8.34
CA SER A 40 -1.20 -12.94 -8.08
C SER A 40 -1.31 -11.96 -9.25
N ALA A 41 -0.54 -12.14 -10.33
CA ALA A 41 -0.59 -11.24 -11.48
C ALA A 41 -1.98 -11.20 -12.15
N ASP A 42 -2.64 -12.35 -12.28
CA ASP A 42 -3.99 -12.43 -12.85
C ASP A 42 -5.04 -11.75 -11.95
N ASP A 43 -4.94 -11.96 -10.64
CA ASP A 43 -5.82 -11.32 -9.65
C ASP A 43 -5.59 -9.80 -9.58
N ALA A 44 -4.33 -9.39 -9.69
CA ALA A 44 -3.94 -8.00 -9.75
C ALA A 44 -4.53 -7.34 -11.00
N GLN A 45 -4.40 -7.98 -12.16
CA GLN A 45 -4.98 -7.47 -13.41
C GLN A 45 -6.50 -7.33 -13.30
N LYS A 46 -7.21 -8.34 -12.78
CA LYS A 46 -8.67 -8.25 -12.58
C LYS A 46 -9.06 -7.09 -11.67
N THR A 47 -8.30 -6.88 -10.59
CA THR A 47 -8.54 -5.77 -9.66
C THR A 47 -8.35 -4.43 -10.36
N GLN A 48 -7.28 -4.28 -11.14
CA GLN A 48 -7.03 -3.08 -11.93
C GLN A 48 -8.13 -2.83 -12.97
N ASP A 49 -8.59 -3.86 -13.67
CA ASP A 49 -9.66 -3.75 -14.67
C ASP A 49 -10.98 -3.30 -14.04
N VAL A 50 -11.33 -3.84 -12.87
CA VAL A 50 -12.52 -3.44 -12.10
C VAL A 50 -12.44 -1.97 -11.67
N LEU A 51 -11.29 -1.54 -11.15
CA LEU A 51 -11.06 -0.16 -10.74
C LEU A 51 -11.08 0.81 -11.92
N ALA A 52 -10.41 0.47 -13.03
CA ALA A 52 -10.36 1.27 -14.24
C ALA A 52 -11.76 1.44 -14.86
N LYS A 53 -12.53 0.35 -14.95
CA LYS A 53 -13.93 0.40 -15.41
C LYS A 53 -14.77 1.32 -14.53
N ARG A 54 -14.65 1.19 -13.21
CA ARG A 54 -15.39 2.02 -12.26
C ARG A 54 -15.03 3.50 -12.38
N GLN A 55 -13.73 3.82 -12.49
CA GLN A 55 -13.28 5.19 -12.70
C GLN A 55 -13.88 5.77 -14.00
N ALA A 56 -13.86 5.00 -15.10
CA ALA A 56 -14.46 5.43 -16.36
C ALA A 56 -15.97 5.71 -16.23
N GLU A 57 -16.72 4.83 -15.55
CA GLU A 57 -18.16 5.02 -15.30
C GLU A 57 -18.46 6.24 -14.43
N ARG A 58 -17.64 6.51 -13.41
CA ARG A 58 -17.78 7.69 -12.54
C ARG A 58 -17.52 8.98 -13.31
N ARG A 59 -16.43 9.01 -14.09
CA ARG A 59 -16.09 10.16 -14.95
C ARG A 59 -17.17 10.42 -16.01
N ALA A 60 -17.75 9.39 -16.60
CA ALA A 60 -18.87 9.53 -17.54
C ALA A 60 -20.13 10.14 -16.90
N LYS A 61 -20.28 10.02 -15.57
CA LYS A 61 -21.36 10.64 -14.77
C LYS A 61 -20.99 12.04 -14.25
N GLY A 62 -19.83 12.58 -14.62
CA GLY A 62 -19.36 13.90 -14.19
C GLY A 62 -18.62 13.92 -12.84
N ASP A 63 -18.35 12.75 -12.24
CA ASP A 63 -17.55 12.66 -11.02
C ASP A 63 -16.06 12.69 -11.38
N THR A 64 -15.54 13.91 -11.56
CA THR A 64 -14.19 14.17 -12.06
C THR A 64 -13.35 15.05 -11.13
N LEU A 65 -13.95 15.62 -10.09
CA LEU A 65 -13.31 16.55 -9.16
C LEU A 65 -13.08 15.90 -7.80
N ALA A 66 -11.99 16.30 -7.14
CA ALA A 66 -11.79 15.95 -5.73
C ALA A 66 -12.89 16.59 -4.87
N LEU A 67 -13.22 15.95 -3.75
CA LEU A 67 -14.08 16.54 -2.74
C LEU A 67 -13.45 17.80 -2.16
N ALA A 68 -14.28 18.70 -1.65
CA ALA A 68 -13.79 19.78 -0.79
C ALA A 68 -13.06 19.17 0.43
N PRO A 69 -11.94 19.73 0.89
CA PRO A 69 -11.18 19.17 2.01
C PRO A 69 -12.00 18.98 3.30
N ASP A 70 -12.98 19.86 3.56
CA ASP A 70 -13.89 19.74 4.70
C ASP A 70 -14.83 18.53 4.62
N GLU A 71 -15.16 18.05 3.41
CA GLU A 71 -15.93 16.80 3.25
C GLU A 71 -15.07 15.58 3.57
N ILE A 72 -13.78 15.60 3.19
CA ILE A 72 -12.83 14.52 3.49
C ILE A 72 -12.55 14.46 4.99
N LYS A 73 -12.44 15.62 5.65
CA LYS A 73 -12.23 15.75 7.10
C LYS A 73 -13.24 14.95 7.92
N LYS A 74 -14.48 14.79 7.44
CA LYS A 74 -15.55 14.01 8.11
C LYS A 74 -15.25 12.52 8.23
N PHE A 75 -14.31 12.00 7.44
CA PHE A 75 -13.89 10.61 7.47
C PHE A 75 -12.69 10.36 8.39
N LEU A 76 -12.04 11.40 8.90
CA LEU A 76 -10.98 11.24 9.90
C LEU A 76 -11.57 10.63 11.18
N PRO A 77 -10.80 9.80 11.90
CA PRO A 77 -11.31 9.19 13.12
C PRO A 77 -11.65 10.25 14.18
N GLY A 78 -12.56 9.87 15.08
CA GLY A 78 -12.86 10.64 16.29
C GLY A 78 -11.72 10.51 17.29
N ASP A 79 -12.00 9.97 18.47
CA ASP A 79 -10.98 9.71 19.49
C ASP A 79 -10.27 8.37 19.26
N ILE A 80 -8.99 8.34 19.62
CA ILE A 80 -8.17 7.13 19.63
C ILE A 80 -7.74 6.89 21.07
N ASP A 81 -8.08 5.72 21.61
CA ASP A 81 -7.88 5.38 23.02
C ASP A 81 -6.44 5.65 23.48
N GLY A 82 -6.33 6.46 24.53
CA GLY A 82 -5.06 6.84 25.11
C GLY A 82 -4.26 7.86 24.32
N TYR A 83 -4.77 8.43 23.23
CA TYR A 83 -4.15 9.55 22.52
C TYR A 83 -5.03 10.80 22.62
N LYS A 84 -4.37 11.96 22.75
CA LYS A 84 -5.02 13.27 22.61
C LYS A 84 -5.06 13.63 21.13
N ALA A 85 -6.25 13.94 20.62
CA ALA A 85 -6.44 14.45 19.28
C ALA A 85 -5.96 15.90 19.15
N GLU A 86 -5.22 16.19 18.08
CA GLU A 86 -4.95 17.55 17.62
C GLU A 86 -6.05 18.02 16.65
N GLU A 87 -6.05 19.32 16.34
CA GLU A 87 -6.96 19.88 15.35
C GLU A 87 -6.68 19.26 13.95
N PRO A 88 -7.73 18.88 13.19
CA PRO A 88 -7.53 18.40 11.84
C PRO A 88 -7.00 19.50 10.92
N GLU A 89 -6.09 19.13 10.05
CA GLU A 89 -5.57 19.97 8.97
C GLU A 89 -6.20 19.57 7.64
N THR A 90 -6.44 20.55 6.79
CA THR A 90 -7.00 20.35 5.44
C THR A 90 -6.25 21.17 4.42
N GLN A 91 -6.02 20.59 3.24
CA GLN A 91 -5.37 21.26 2.12
C GLN A 91 -6.01 20.81 0.81
N SER A 92 -5.97 21.68 -0.20
CA SER A 92 -6.32 21.35 -1.58
C SER A 92 -5.25 21.91 -2.50
N MET A 93 -4.88 21.14 -3.52
CA MET A 93 -4.07 21.60 -4.63
C MET A 93 -4.94 21.65 -5.88
N ASP A 94 -4.81 22.72 -6.65
CA ASP A 94 -5.41 22.85 -7.97
C ASP A 94 -4.41 23.57 -8.89
N MET A 95 -3.85 22.83 -9.85
CA MET A 95 -2.90 23.32 -10.84
C MET A 95 -3.24 22.68 -12.18
N GLN A 96 -3.42 23.47 -13.24
CA GLN A 96 -3.72 23.05 -14.63
C GLN A 96 -3.69 21.53 -14.90
N GLY A 97 -4.84 20.87 -14.75
CA GLY A 97 -5.00 19.44 -15.06
C GLY A 97 -4.68 18.47 -13.92
N MET A 98 -4.26 18.96 -12.75
CA MET A 98 -4.01 18.19 -11.54
C MET A 98 -4.66 18.85 -10.33
N SER A 99 -5.58 18.13 -9.68
CA SER A 99 -6.16 18.56 -8.41
C SER A 99 -6.32 17.37 -7.45
N TRP A 100 -6.04 17.61 -6.19
CA TRP A 100 -6.33 16.68 -5.10
C TRP A 100 -6.62 17.45 -3.82
N SER A 101 -7.35 16.80 -2.92
CA SER A 101 -7.67 17.33 -1.61
C SER A 101 -7.17 16.38 -0.54
N VAL A 102 -6.70 16.91 0.58
CA VAL A 102 -6.18 16.13 1.70
C VAL A 102 -6.82 16.62 3.00
N ALA A 103 -7.14 15.66 3.87
CA ALA A 103 -7.40 15.94 5.28
C ALA A 103 -6.49 15.05 6.13
N SER A 104 -5.93 15.61 7.19
CA SER A 104 -5.11 14.86 8.15
C SER A 104 -5.40 15.24 9.58
N LYS A 105 -5.18 14.31 10.50
CA LYS A 105 -5.26 14.56 11.94
C LYS A 105 -4.21 13.77 12.67
N GLU A 106 -3.54 14.44 13.60
CA GLU A 106 -2.54 13.85 14.47
C GLU A 106 -3.13 13.58 15.85
N TYR A 107 -2.62 12.53 16.48
CA TYR A 107 -2.98 12.08 17.81
C TYR A 107 -1.69 11.83 18.58
N ARG A 108 -1.55 12.40 19.78
CA ARG A 108 -0.31 12.33 20.55
C ARG A 108 -0.52 11.77 21.95
N LYS A 109 0.48 11.07 22.45
CA LYS A 109 0.61 10.67 23.86
C LYS A 109 1.61 11.55 24.58
N ASP A 110 1.48 11.59 25.90
CA ASP A 110 2.44 12.29 26.77
C ASP A 110 3.85 11.68 26.70
N ASP A 111 3.96 10.39 26.36
CA ASP A 111 5.24 9.70 26.16
C ASP A 111 5.92 10.02 24.81
N GLY A 112 5.31 10.89 23.99
CA GLY A 112 5.80 11.30 22.68
C GLY A 112 5.37 10.40 21.52
N SER A 113 4.72 9.25 21.78
CA SER A 113 4.15 8.41 20.73
C SER A 113 3.05 9.15 19.99
N SER A 114 2.92 8.90 18.69
CA SER A 114 1.95 9.58 17.84
C SER A 114 1.28 8.62 16.85
N ILE A 115 0.05 8.96 16.46
CA ILE A 115 -0.62 8.43 15.28
C ILE A 115 -0.94 9.61 14.36
N LYS A 116 -0.71 9.46 13.06
CA LYS A 116 -1.17 10.39 12.04
C LYS A 116 -2.07 9.66 11.06
N VAL A 117 -3.25 10.21 10.81
CA VAL A 117 -4.17 9.73 9.79
C VAL A 117 -4.25 10.78 8.69
N THR A 118 -4.04 10.36 7.44
CA THR A 118 -4.08 11.21 6.25
C THR A 118 -4.99 10.56 5.21
N ILE A 119 -5.93 11.33 4.66
CA ILE A 119 -6.80 10.89 3.56
C ILE A 119 -6.59 11.85 2.40
N THR A 120 -6.21 11.32 1.24
CA THR A 120 -6.07 12.07 0.00
C THR A 120 -7.11 11.64 -1.02
N ASP A 121 -7.83 12.58 -1.62
CA ASP A 121 -8.73 12.36 -2.75
C ASP A 121 -8.04 12.71 -4.08
N TYR A 122 -7.73 11.70 -4.88
CA TYR A 122 -7.08 11.80 -6.17
C TYR A 122 -8.07 11.76 -7.36
N ASN A 123 -9.37 12.04 -7.15
CA ASN A 123 -10.37 11.88 -8.21
C ASN A 123 -10.07 12.65 -9.51
N ALA A 124 -9.46 13.83 -9.40
CA ALA A 124 -9.05 14.62 -10.57
C ALA A 124 -7.69 14.20 -11.16
N THR A 125 -6.96 13.30 -10.49
CA THR A 125 -5.63 12.79 -10.87
C THR A 125 -5.53 11.27 -10.66
N THR A 126 -6.37 10.51 -11.34
CA THR A 126 -6.48 9.05 -11.19
C THR A 126 -5.16 8.32 -11.45
N ASP A 127 -4.29 8.87 -12.30
CA ASP A 127 -2.98 8.31 -12.59
C ASP A 127 -2.04 8.37 -11.37
N MET A 128 -2.15 9.43 -10.55
CA MET A 128 -1.38 9.51 -9.29
C MET A 128 -1.84 8.46 -8.29
N TRP A 129 -3.16 8.22 -8.21
CA TRP A 129 -3.71 7.14 -7.40
C TRP A 129 -3.18 5.78 -7.90
N ALA A 130 -3.29 5.51 -9.20
CA ALA A 130 -2.85 4.26 -9.80
C ALA A 130 -1.35 4.00 -9.57
N GLY A 131 -0.51 5.04 -9.68
CA GLY A 131 0.91 4.95 -9.36
C GLY A 131 1.17 4.62 -7.88
N ALA A 132 0.44 5.26 -6.96
CA ALA A 132 0.59 5.03 -5.52
C ALA A 132 0.12 3.64 -5.08
N THR A 133 -0.87 3.05 -5.77
CA THR A 133 -1.48 1.77 -5.40
C THR A 133 -1.08 0.61 -6.31
N MET A 134 -0.16 0.81 -7.25
CA MET A 134 0.21 -0.16 -8.29
C MET A 134 0.50 -1.56 -7.72
N MET A 135 1.19 -1.61 -6.57
CA MET A 135 1.62 -2.86 -5.94
C MET A 135 0.59 -3.49 -5.00
N PHE A 136 -0.51 -2.80 -4.66
CA PHE A 136 -1.45 -3.27 -3.63
C PHE A 136 -2.22 -4.52 -4.03
N ALA A 137 -2.43 -4.72 -5.33
CA ALA A 137 -3.15 -5.87 -5.84
C ALA A 137 -2.27 -7.14 -6.00
N ILE A 138 -0.94 -7.00 -5.85
CA ILE A 138 0.02 -8.10 -5.93
C ILE A 138 0.19 -8.70 -4.54
N LYS A 139 -0.05 -10.01 -4.39
CA LYS A 139 0.11 -10.69 -3.10
C LYS A 139 1.59 -10.94 -2.83
N TRP A 140 2.17 -10.19 -1.90
CA TRP A 140 3.55 -10.36 -1.45
C TRP A 140 3.71 -10.04 0.04
N SER A 141 4.77 -10.60 0.65
CA SER A 141 5.15 -10.37 2.03
C SER A 141 6.67 -10.48 2.21
N VAL A 142 7.25 -9.62 3.03
CA VAL A 142 8.65 -9.65 3.47
C VAL A 142 8.64 -9.58 4.99
N ASP A 143 9.43 -10.42 5.64
CA ASP A 143 9.63 -10.36 7.07
C ASP A 143 11.08 -10.71 7.42
N ASN A 144 11.87 -9.72 7.82
CA ASN A 144 13.31 -9.90 8.09
C ASN A 144 13.68 -9.29 9.44
N ALA A 145 14.98 -9.20 9.75
CA ALA A 145 15.44 -8.68 11.04
C ALA A 145 15.08 -7.21 11.31
N THR A 146 14.85 -6.40 10.28
CA THR A 146 14.63 -4.95 10.40
C THR A 146 13.19 -4.54 10.16
N GLU A 147 12.42 -5.30 9.39
CA GLU A 147 11.06 -4.94 9.01
C GLU A 147 10.13 -6.12 8.73
N SER A 148 8.83 -5.84 8.83
CA SER A 148 7.76 -6.65 8.24
C SER A 148 6.98 -5.79 7.27
N SER A 149 6.66 -6.29 6.09
CA SER A 149 5.96 -5.54 5.05
C SER A 149 5.16 -6.48 4.16
N LYS A 150 3.87 -6.21 3.95
CA LYS A 150 3.02 -7.05 3.09
C LYS A 150 1.84 -6.28 2.53
N THR A 151 1.23 -6.82 1.48
CA THR A 151 -0.05 -6.28 0.99
C THR A 151 -1.22 -6.70 1.85
N ILE A 152 -2.22 -5.84 1.90
CA ILE A 152 -3.51 -6.10 2.52
C ILE A 152 -4.50 -6.38 1.40
N GLN A 153 -5.02 -7.61 1.40
CA GLN A 153 -6.11 -8.02 0.53
C GLN A 153 -7.42 -8.00 1.32
N THR A 154 -8.51 -7.55 0.70
CA THR A 154 -9.84 -7.60 1.29
C THR A 154 -10.81 -8.29 0.33
N ASP A 155 -11.97 -8.69 0.83
CA ASP A 155 -13.03 -9.26 0.00
C ASP A 155 -13.72 -8.21 -0.89
N ASP A 156 -13.50 -6.92 -0.61
CA ASP A 156 -13.99 -5.82 -1.44
C ASP A 156 -12.94 -5.49 -2.52
N PRO A 157 -13.24 -5.70 -3.82
CA PRO A 157 -12.29 -5.42 -4.91
C PRO A 157 -11.93 -3.93 -5.03
N TYR A 158 -12.65 -3.06 -4.34
CA TYR A 158 -12.37 -1.63 -4.28
C TYR A 158 -11.49 -1.23 -3.10
N VAL A 159 -11.09 -2.19 -2.25
CA VAL A 159 -10.26 -1.95 -1.07
C VAL A 159 -9.09 -2.92 -1.07
N ASN A 160 -7.89 -2.36 -1.23
CA ASN A 160 -6.63 -3.07 -1.07
C ASN A 160 -5.62 -2.14 -0.37
N GLY A 161 -4.48 -2.68 0.03
CA GLY A 161 -3.51 -1.89 0.75
C GLY A 161 -2.15 -2.51 0.89
N HIS A 162 -1.36 -1.86 1.72
CA HIS A 162 -0.02 -2.24 2.10
C HIS A 162 0.20 -1.87 3.56
N GLU A 163 0.86 -2.75 4.30
CA GLU A 163 1.31 -2.47 5.66
C GLU A 163 2.80 -2.71 5.80
N ARG A 164 3.42 -1.88 6.65
CA ARG A 164 4.83 -1.91 6.99
C ARG A 164 5.00 -1.71 8.48
N PHE A 165 5.93 -2.43 9.08
CA PHE A 165 6.39 -2.24 10.44
C PHE A 165 7.91 -2.31 10.49
N GLY A 166 8.56 -1.24 10.98
CA GLY A 166 9.99 -1.24 11.30
C GLY A 166 10.23 -1.80 12.70
N LYS A 167 10.97 -2.92 12.79
CA LYS A 167 11.26 -3.61 14.05
C LYS A 167 12.26 -2.85 14.93
N GLN A 168 13.08 -2.00 14.31
CA GLN A 168 14.13 -1.21 14.98
C GLN A 168 13.61 0.14 15.49
N ASP A 169 12.94 0.90 14.65
CA ASP A 169 12.42 2.24 14.96
C ASP A 169 10.98 2.21 15.52
N LYS A 170 10.33 1.05 15.46
CA LYS A 170 8.94 0.82 15.91
C LYS A 170 7.94 1.71 15.18
N ASN A 171 8.24 2.11 13.95
CA ASN A 171 7.30 2.83 13.12
C ASN A 171 6.42 1.85 12.34
N ALA A 172 5.11 2.03 12.44
CA ALA A 172 4.13 1.28 11.67
C ALA A 172 3.44 2.21 10.67
N THR A 173 3.16 1.69 9.48
CA THR A 173 2.40 2.37 8.45
C THR A 173 1.41 1.41 7.82
N ILE A 174 0.19 1.88 7.59
CA ILE A 174 -0.80 1.20 6.77
C ILE A 174 -1.33 2.18 5.74
N THR A 175 -1.36 1.73 4.50
CA THR A 175 -1.93 2.48 3.39
C THR A 175 -3.02 1.66 2.72
N TYR A 176 -4.22 2.23 2.56
CA TYR A 176 -5.33 1.66 1.81
C TYR A 176 -5.63 2.48 0.56
N GLY A 177 -5.74 1.80 -0.58
CA GLY A 177 -6.40 2.32 -1.76
C GLY A 177 -7.90 2.03 -1.68
N LEU A 178 -8.73 3.06 -1.87
CA LEU A 178 -10.18 2.97 -1.71
C LEU A 178 -10.89 3.49 -2.97
N GLY A 179 -11.69 2.63 -3.62
CA GLY A 179 -12.61 3.03 -4.69
C GLY A 179 -11.95 3.54 -5.97
N GLY A 180 -10.64 3.35 -6.14
CA GLY A 180 -9.90 3.99 -7.23
C GLY A 180 -9.80 5.51 -7.09
N ARG A 181 -9.91 6.03 -5.86
CA ARG A 181 -10.10 7.46 -5.59
C ARG A 181 -9.30 7.94 -4.40
N PHE A 182 -9.54 7.35 -3.24
CA PHE A 182 -8.92 7.79 -2.01
C PHE A 182 -7.69 6.95 -1.69
N LEU A 183 -6.71 7.60 -1.08
CA LEU A 183 -5.59 6.96 -0.40
C LEU A 183 -5.69 7.30 1.08
N LEU A 184 -5.90 6.30 1.92
CA LEU A 184 -5.84 6.43 3.37
C LEU A 184 -4.46 5.97 3.83
N GLN A 185 -3.72 6.82 4.53
CA GLN A 185 -2.47 6.48 5.19
C GLN A 185 -2.62 6.69 6.70
N ILE A 186 -2.26 5.66 7.48
CA ILE A 186 -2.17 5.71 8.93
C ILE A 186 -0.73 5.41 9.31
N GLU A 187 -0.09 6.31 10.03
CA GLU A 187 1.27 6.18 10.53
C GLU A 187 1.23 6.17 12.05
N GLY A 188 2.07 5.36 12.68
CA GLY A 188 2.19 5.30 14.13
C GLY A 188 3.62 5.09 14.58
N SER A 189 4.05 5.85 15.58
CA SER A 189 5.36 5.68 16.22
C SER A 189 5.25 4.84 17.49
N ASN A 190 6.36 4.21 17.89
CA ASN A 190 6.45 3.37 19.08
C ASN A 190 5.40 2.22 19.12
N GLN A 191 5.17 1.59 17.98
CA GLN A 191 4.24 0.48 17.83
C GLN A 191 4.94 -0.88 18.04
N SER A 192 4.17 -1.91 18.36
CA SER A 192 4.66 -3.29 18.41
C SER A 192 4.47 -4.06 17.09
N ASN A 193 3.53 -3.59 16.26
CA ASN A 193 3.14 -4.12 14.96
C ASN A 193 2.13 -3.13 14.32
N THR A 194 1.44 -3.55 13.26
CA THR A 194 0.43 -2.75 12.55
C THR A 194 -1.01 -2.98 13.04
N GLU A 195 -1.26 -3.91 13.97
CA GLU A 195 -2.64 -4.30 14.37
C GLU A 195 -3.42 -3.14 14.99
N PHE A 196 -2.76 -2.28 15.77
CA PHE A 196 -3.41 -1.10 16.33
C PHE A 196 -3.89 -0.13 15.24
N LEU A 197 -3.08 0.07 14.20
CA LEU A 197 -3.44 0.92 13.06
C LEU A 197 -4.60 0.31 12.26
N LYS A 198 -4.64 -1.02 12.09
CA LYS A 198 -5.80 -1.71 11.48
C LYS A 198 -7.07 -1.52 12.30
N SER A 199 -6.96 -1.55 13.63
CA SER A 199 -8.10 -1.29 14.51
C SER A 199 -8.66 0.14 14.36
N ILE A 200 -7.79 1.13 14.11
CA ILE A 200 -8.21 2.50 13.80
C ILE A 200 -8.94 2.54 12.47
N ALA A 201 -8.36 1.95 11.41
CA ALA A 201 -8.98 1.88 10.09
C ALA A 201 -10.36 1.20 10.13
N SER A 202 -10.52 0.14 10.92
CA SER A 202 -11.78 -0.60 11.04
C SER A 202 -12.95 0.21 11.65
N ARG A 203 -12.63 1.28 12.39
CA ARG A 203 -13.62 2.21 12.97
C ARG A 203 -14.00 3.34 12.01
N MET A 204 -13.31 3.46 10.88
CA MET A 204 -13.59 4.45 9.84
C MET A 204 -14.58 3.89 8.82
N ASP A 205 -15.33 4.77 8.14
CA ASP A 205 -16.30 4.37 7.12
C ASP A 205 -15.62 4.10 5.75
N LEU A 206 -14.72 3.11 5.72
CA LEU A 206 -13.94 2.75 4.54
C LEU A 206 -14.84 2.33 3.38
N LYS A 207 -15.96 1.65 3.68
CA LYS A 207 -16.92 1.20 2.67
C LYS A 207 -17.61 2.37 1.98
N LYS A 208 -17.98 3.42 2.72
CA LYS A 208 -18.53 4.64 2.12
C LYS A 208 -17.50 5.33 1.25
N MET A 209 -16.27 5.52 1.73
CA MET A 209 -15.19 6.11 0.93
C MET A 209 -14.93 5.29 -0.34
N ALA A 210 -14.79 3.97 -0.21
CA ALA A 210 -14.60 3.07 -1.34
C ALA A 210 -15.83 2.98 -2.24
N GLY A 211 -17.01 3.46 -1.81
CA GLY A 211 -18.28 3.49 -2.56
C GLY A 211 -18.54 4.78 -3.33
N MET A 212 -17.74 5.83 -3.09
CA MET A 212 -17.78 7.12 -3.80
C MET A 212 -16.93 7.12 -5.07
#